data_AF-A0A419GIK3-F1
#
_entry.id   AF-A0A419GIK3-F1
#
_cell.length_a   1.000
_cell.length_b   1.000
_cell.length_c   1.000
_cell.angle_alpha   90.00
_cell.angle_beta   90.00
_cell.angle_gamma   90.00
#
_symmetry.space_group_name_H-M   'P 1'
#
loop_
_entity.id
_entity.type
_entity.pdbx_description
1 polymer ?
#
loop_
_entity_poly.entity_id
_entity_poly.type
_entity_poly.pdbx_seq_one_letter_code
_entity_poly.pdbx_strand_id
1 'polypeptide(L)' 'KSINGIRRITDKPIAVGFGVSTPDEAKAVAGISDGVIIGSAIVKKAQASLDKELSDFLLKLREAIK' A
#
# COMPACT_ATOMS: atom_id res chain seq x y z
N LYS A 1 0.83 -12.77 13.34
CA LYS A 1 0.39 -11.94 14.49
C LYS A 1 -0.56 -10.87 13.97
N SER A 2 -1.67 -10.61 14.64
CA SER A 2 -2.65 -9.60 14.22
C SER A 2 -2.12 -8.18 14.49
N ILE A 3 -2.47 -7.21 13.63
CA ILE A 3 -2.01 -5.81 13.74
C ILE A 3 -2.41 -5.21 15.10
N ASN A 4 -3.61 -5.53 15.59
CA ASN A 4 -4.08 -5.13 16.93
C ASN A 4 -3.17 -5.62 18.07
N GLY A 5 -2.52 -6.77 17.92
CA GLY A 5 -1.58 -7.28 18.92
C GLY A 5 -0.28 -6.48 18.94
N ILE A 6 0.18 -6.02 17.77
CA ILE A 6 1.38 -5.17 17.65
C ILE A 6 1.06 -3.78 18.22
N ARG A 7 -0.11 -3.22 17.91
CA ARG A 7 -0.54 -1.90 18.41
C ARG A 7 -0.61 -1.81 19.94
N ARG A 8 -0.74 -2.92 20.66
CA ARG A 8 -0.75 -2.96 22.13
C ARG A 8 0.64 -2.83 22.79
N ILE A 9 1.71 -2.99 22.01
CA ILE A 9 3.08 -3.03 22.54
C ILE A 9 3.98 -1.91 21.98
N THR A 10 3.42 -1.00 21.17
CA THR A 10 4.13 0.14 20.60
C THR A 10 3.17 1.25 20.26
N ASP A 11 3.59 2.49 20.50
CA ASP A 11 2.89 3.71 20.06
C ASP A 11 3.36 4.20 18.69
N LYS A 12 4.40 3.55 18.13
CA LYS A 12 4.91 3.88 16.79
C LYS A 12 3.90 3.47 15.69
N PRO A 13 3.78 4.26 14.61
CA PRO A 13 2.98 3.89 13.45
C PRO A 13 3.38 2.54 12.85
N ILE A 14 2.38 1.76 12.43
CA ILE A 14 2.53 0.41 11.86
C ILE A 14 2.18 0.47 10.37
N ALA A 15 3.16 0.20 9.52
CA ALA A 15 2.95 0.02 8.09
C ALA A 15 2.94 -1.47 7.69
N VAL A 16 2.16 -1.82 6.67
CA VAL A 16 2.02 -3.20 6.17
C VAL A 16 2.37 -3.28 4.68
N GLY A 17 3.15 -4.30 4.28
CA GLY A 17 3.69 -4.42 2.93
C GLY A 17 3.67 -5.82 2.34
N PHE A 18 2.62 -6.61 2.57
CA PHE A 18 2.57 -8.00 2.11
C PHE A 18 1.79 -8.13 0.81
N GLY A 19 2.48 -8.04 -0.32
CA GLY A 19 1.92 -8.41 -1.63
C GLY A 19 0.83 -7.51 -2.19
N VAL A 20 0.68 -6.27 -1.68
CA VAL A 20 -0.30 -5.31 -2.20
C VAL A 20 0.04 -4.94 -3.64
N SER A 21 -0.92 -5.16 -4.53
CA SER A 21 -0.76 -5.00 -5.97
C SER A 21 -1.86 -4.18 -6.63
N THR A 22 -2.99 -4.01 -5.93
CA THR A 22 -4.14 -3.24 -6.42
C THR A 22 -4.53 -2.10 -5.48
N PRO A 23 -5.22 -1.06 -5.97
CA PRO A 23 -5.79 -0.01 -5.12
C PRO A 23 -6.77 -0.56 -4.07
N ASP A 24 -7.61 -1.55 -4.42
CA ASP A 24 -8.57 -2.13 -3.47
C ASP A 24 -7.88 -2.88 -2.32
N GLU A 25 -6.81 -3.62 -2.61
CA GLU A 25 -5.95 -4.23 -1.58
C GLU A 25 -5.30 -3.15 -0.71
N ALA A 26 -4.82 -2.06 -1.32
CA ALA A 26 -4.23 -0.94 -0.57
C ALA A 26 -5.26 -0.32 0.39
N LYS A 27 -6.51 -0.12 -0.05
CA LYS A 27 -7.60 0.38 0.78
C LYS A 27 -7.91 -0.55 1.96
N ALA A 28 -7.99 -1.86 1.70
CA ALA A 28 -8.25 -2.85 2.74
C ALA A 28 -7.15 -2.85 3.81
N VAL A 29 -5.88 -2.72 3.40
CA VAL A 29 -4.74 -2.67 4.32
C VAL A 29 -4.67 -1.33 5.07
N ALA A 30 -4.94 -0.21 4.41
CA ALA A 30 -5.00 1.11 5.03
C ALA A 30 -6.10 1.18 6.11
N GLY A 31 -7.20 0.45 5.96
CA GLY A 31 -8.26 0.38 6.98
C GLY A 31 -7.83 -0.29 8.30
N ILE A 32 -6.72 -1.03 8.32
CA ILE A 32 -6.25 -1.78 9.49
C ILE A 32 -4.82 -1.39 9.93
N SER A 33 -4.15 -0.48 9.22
CA SER A 33 -2.76 -0.08 9.47
C SER A 33 -2.58 1.43 9.30
N ASP A 34 -1.47 1.98 9.78
CA ASP A 34 -1.17 3.41 9.67
C ASP A 34 -0.47 3.75 8.34
N GLY A 35 -0.14 2.73 7.54
CA GLY A 35 0.49 2.91 6.24
C GLY A 35 0.57 1.61 5.43
N VAL A 36 0.64 1.77 4.11
CA VAL A 36 0.74 0.66 3.16
C VAL A 36 2.04 0.77 2.37
N ILE A 37 2.79 -0.31 2.27
CA ILE A 37 4.04 -0.39 1.50
C ILE A 37 3.78 -1.18 0.23
N ILE A 38 4.01 -0.54 -0.91
CA ILE A 38 3.79 -1.11 -2.23
C ILE A 38 5.09 -0.96 -3.02
N GLY A 39 5.76 -2.06 -3.30
CA GLY A 39 7.06 -2.06 -3.99
C GLY A 39 7.01 -2.80 -5.31
N SER A 40 6.87 -4.12 -5.25
CA SER A 40 6.94 -5.01 -6.42
C SER A 40 5.92 -4.66 -7.51
N ALA A 41 4.71 -4.23 -7.16
CA ALA A 41 3.69 -3.82 -8.11
C ALA A 41 4.07 -2.53 -8.86
N ILE A 42 4.65 -1.55 -8.16
CA ILE A 42 5.14 -0.30 -8.77
C ILE A 42 6.29 -0.61 -9.72
N VAL A 43 7.27 -1.42 -9.29
CA VAL A 43 8.41 -1.81 -10.13
C VAL A 43 7.94 -2.53 -11.40
N LYS A 44 7.03 -3.52 -11.26
CA LYS A 44 6.46 -4.22 -12.42
C LYS A 44 5.73 -3.28 -13.38
N LYS A 45 4.96 -2.32 -12.85
CA LYS A 45 4.23 -1.36 -13.68
C LYS A 45 5.18 -0.39 -14.39
N ALA A 46 6.23 0.05 -13.71
CA ALA A 46 7.28 0.90 -14.28
C ALA A 46 8.09 0.19 -15.38
N GLN A 47 8.28 -1.13 -15.28
CA GLN A 47 8.92 -1.91 -16.33
C GLN A 47 8.02 -2.15 -17.55
N ALA A 48 6.70 -2.19 -17.35
CA ALA A 48 5.73 -2.54 -18.39
C ALA A 48 5.15 -1.33 -19.16
N SER A 49 5.12 -0.14 -18.55
CA SER A 49 4.38 1.01 -19.06
C SER A 49 5.20 2.32 -19.02
N LEU A 50 4.92 3.24 -19.94
CA LEU A 50 5.44 4.62 -19.96
C LEU A 50 4.92 5.46 -18.78
N ASP A 51 5.59 6.59 -18.53
CA ASP A 51 5.38 7.49 -17.38
C ASP A 51 3.92 7.83 -17.06
N LYS A 52 3.06 8.00 -18.07
CA LYS A 52 1.66 8.38 -17.85
C LYS A 52 0.84 7.29 -17.15
N GLU A 53 0.98 6.03 -17.57
CA GLU A 53 0.25 4.92 -16.92
C GLU A 53 0.77 4.64 -15.51
N LEU A 54 2.06 4.82 -15.28
CA LEU A 54 2.65 4.70 -13.95
C LEU A 54 2.08 5.80 -13.04
N SER A 55 2.04 7.05 -13.52
CA SER A 55 1.43 8.16 -12.79
C SER A 55 -0.05 7.91 -12.47
N ASP A 56 -0.83 7.46 -13.46
CA ASP A 56 -2.25 7.13 -13.28
C ASP A 56 -2.44 6.00 -12.23
N PHE A 57 -1.54 5.01 -12.21
CA PHE A 57 -1.53 3.96 -11.19
C PHE A 57 -1.20 4.49 -9.79
N LEU A 58 -0.17 5.34 -9.67
CA LEU A 58 0.21 5.96 -8.39
C LEU A 58 -0.90 6.87 -7.84
N LEU A 59 -1.62 7.59 -8.70
CA LEU A 59 -2.76 8.40 -8.31
C LEU A 59 -3.89 7.54 -7.73
N LYS A 60 -4.25 6.43 -8.39
CA LYS A 60 -5.25 5.49 -7.88
C LYS A 60 -4.86 4.89 -6.53
N LEU A 61 -3.59 4.52 -6.35
CA LEU A 61 -3.08 4.03 -5.07
C LEU A 61 -3.22 5.10 -3.98
N ARG A 62 -2.88 6.36 -4.28
CA ARG A 62 -3.01 7.47 -3.33
C ARG A 62 -4.47 7.75 -2.95
N GLU A 63 -5.39 7.68 -3.92
CA GLU A 63 -6.82 7.86 -3.66
C GLU A 63 -7.41 6.73 -2.82
N ALA A 64 -6.91 5.51 -2.98
CA ALA A 64 -7.39 4.35 -2.22
C ALA A 64 -7.02 4.37 -0.73
N ILE A 65 -5.93 5.05 -0.37
CA ILE A 65 -5.42 5.15 1.01
C ILE A 65 -5.74 6.49 1.69
N LYS A 66 -6.34 7.43 0.96
CA LYS A 66 -6.87 8.70 1.51
C LYS A 66 -8.21 8.46 2.19
#